data_AF-I0H2T7-F1
#
_entry.id   AF-I0H2T7-F1
#
_cell.length_a   1.000
_cell.length_b   1.000
_cell.length_c   1.000
_cell.angle_alpha   90.00
_cell.angle_beta   90.00
_cell.angle_gamma   90.00
#
_symmetry.space_group_name_H-M   'P 1'
#
loop_
_entity.id
_entity.type
_entity.pdbx_description
1 polymer ?
#
loop_
_entity_poly.entity_id
_entity_poly.type
_entity_poly.pdbx_seq_one_letter_code
_entity_poly.pdbx_strand_id
1 'polypeptide(L)' 'MTADHENIAAARAMFAEARDNLADALAEECPGPHRLVQRRDGLPAWCEACGYTEDGDRIQEQP' A
#
# COMPACT_ATOMS: atom_id res chain seq x y z
N MET A 1 3.46 31.82 -0.22
CA MET A 1 3.12 30.46 -0.70
C MET A 1 1.71 30.55 -1.25
N THR A 2 1.50 30.23 -2.53
CA THR A 2 0.18 30.35 -3.19
C THR A 2 -0.75 29.23 -2.71
N ALA A 3 -2.06 29.46 -2.69
CA ALA A 3 -3.09 28.50 -2.27
C ALA A 3 -2.96 27.11 -2.91
N ASP A 4 -2.40 27.03 -4.13
CA ASP A 4 -2.13 25.76 -4.81
C ASP A 4 -1.12 24.86 -4.05
N HIS A 5 -0.11 25.46 -3.41
CA HIS A 5 0.87 24.71 -2.62
C HIS A 5 0.26 24.13 -1.34
N GLU A 6 -0.68 24.86 -0.72
CA GLU A 6 -1.40 24.40 0.47
C GLU A 6 -2.35 23.25 0.11
N ASN A 7 -3.03 23.34 -1.04
CA ASN A 7 -3.89 22.26 -1.54
C ASN A 7 -3.10 21.00 -1.88
N ILE A 8 -1.92 21.13 -2.49
CA ILE A 8 -1.05 19.98 -2.78
C ILE A 8 -0.54 19.33 -1.48
N ALA A 9 -0.16 20.13 -0.48
CA ALA A 9 0.28 19.61 0.81
C ALA A 9 -0.83 18.85 1.53
N ALA A 10 -2.05 19.40 1.54
CA ALA A 10 -3.23 18.75 2.12
C ALA A 10 -3.56 17.43 1.41
N ALA A 11 -3.54 17.42 0.07
CA ALA A 11 -3.75 16.20 -0.71
C ALA A 11 -2.71 15.11 -0.38
N ARG A 12 -1.43 15.48 -0.26
CA ARG A 12 -0.36 14.54 0.12
C ARG A 12 -0.59 13.93 1.51
N ALA A 13 -1.07 14.71 2.48
CA ALA A 13 -1.40 14.20 3.80
C ALA A 13 -2.57 13.21 3.76
N MET A 14 -3.63 13.53 3.01
CA MET A 14 -4.77 12.63 2.82
C MET A 14 -4.37 11.31 2.17
N PHE A 15 -3.50 11.34 1.15
CA PHE A 15 -3.01 10.10 0.52
C PHE A 15 -2.13 9.27 1.45
N ALA A 16 -1.30 9.92 2.29
CA ALA A 16 -0.50 9.20 3.27
C ALA A 16 -1.39 8.47 4.30
N GLU A 17 -2.39 9.18 4.85
CA GLU A 17 -3.36 8.58 5.78
C GLU A 17 -4.15 7.44 5.14
N ALA A 18 -4.63 7.62 3.90
CA ALA A 18 -5.36 6.57 3.19
C ALA A 18 -4.49 5.32 2.97
N ARG A 19 -3.20 5.50 2.65
CA ARG A 19 -2.26 4.40 2.47
C ARG A 19 -1.97 3.66 3.78
N ASP A 20 -1.80 4.39 4.88
CA ASP A 20 -1.58 3.79 6.19
C ASP A 20 -2.81 2.98 6.64
N ASN A 21 -4.02 3.54 6.48
CA ASN A 21 -5.28 2.84 6.75
C ASN A 21 -5.45 1.56 5.90
N LEU A 22 -5.04 1.61 4.63
CA LEU A 22 -5.07 0.45 3.75
C LEU A 22 -4.06 -0.61 4.20
N ALA A 23 -2.85 -0.22 4.59
CA ALA A 23 -1.84 -1.14 5.10
C ALA A 23 -2.33 -1.87 6.36
N ASP A 24 -2.99 -1.16 7.28
CA ASP A 24 -3.58 -1.76 8.48
C ASP A 24 -4.69 -2.77 8.12
N ALA A 25 -5.62 -2.39 7.23
CA ALA A 25 -6.68 -3.29 6.78
C ALA A 25 -6.11 -4.55 6.08
N LEU A 26 -5.08 -4.41 5.26
CA LEU A 26 -4.41 -5.53 4.60
C LEU A 26 -3.64 -6.41 5.59
N ALA A 27 -3.18 -5.87 6.71
CA ALA A 27 -2.53 -6.62 7.76
C ALA A 27 -3.53 -7.43 8.59
N GLU A 28 -4.70 -6.85 8.89
CA GLU A 28 -5.80 -7.52 9.60
C GLU A 28 -6.37 -8.70 8.82
N GLU A 29 -6.59 -8.54 7.51
CA GLU A 29 -7.16 -9.56 6.65
C GLU A 29 -6.11 -10.56 6.12
N CYS A 30 -4.83 -10.34 6.42
CA CYS A 30 -3.77 -11.22 5.96
C CYS A 30 -3.89 -12.60 6.63
N PRO A 31 -3.84 -13.72 5.88
CA PRO A 31 -3.92 -15.06 6.48
C PRO A 31 -2.67 -15.43 7.31
N GLY A 32 -1.67 -14.55 7.36
CA GLY A 32 -0.44 -14.72 8.14
C GLY A 32 0.19 -13.36 8.46
N PRO A 33 1.44 -13.33 8.94
CA PRO A 33 2.12 -12.07 9.23
C PRO A 33 2.28 -11.25 7.94
N HIS A 34 1.64 -10.08 7.88
CA HIS A 34 1.77 -9.18 6.75
C HIS A 34 3.19 -8.62 6.67
N ARG A 35 3.87 -8.87 5.54
CA ARG A 35 5.24 -8.42 5.30
C ARG A 35 5.47 -8.21 3.82
N LEU A 36 5.74 -6.96 3.44
CA LEU A 36 6.15 -6.61 2.08
C LEU A 36 7.61 -7.02 1.85
N VAL A 37 7.84 -7.78 0.77
CA VAL A 37 9.18 -8.25 0.37
C VAL A 37 9.42 -7.89 -1.09
N GLN A 38 10.45 -7.08 -1.34
CA GLN A 38 10.90 -6.77 -2.70
C GLN A 38 11.71 -7.94 -3.27
N ARG A 39 11.22 -8.52 -4.37
CA ARG A 39 11.90 -9.60 -5.09
C ARG A 39 12.69 -9.05 -6.29
N ARG A 40 13.51 -9.91 -6.89
CA ARG A 40 14.35 -9.60 -8.07
C ARG A 40 13.63 -9.80 -9.41
N ASP A 41 12.32 -10.05 -9.38
CA ASP A 41 11.45 -10.27 -10.55
C ASP A 41 11.02 -8.95 -11.22
N GLY A 42 11.36 -7.80 -10.65
CA GLY A 42 11.05 -6.48 -11.20
C GLY A 42 9.62 -6.02 -10.89
N LEU A 43 8.88 -6.77 -10.09
CA LEU A 43 7.55 -6.38 -9.63
C LEU A 43 7.64 -5.58 -8.31
N PRO A 44 6.62 -4.80 -7.95
CA PRO A 44 6.59 -4.08 -6.66
C PRO A 44 6.70 -5.03 -5.48
N ALA A 45 7.14 -4.52 -4.32
CA ALA A 45 7.13 -5.30 -3.09
C ALA A 45 5.69 -5.73 -2.73
N TRP A 46 5.53 -6.99 -2.37
CA TRP A 46 4.23 -7.55 -1.99
C TRP A 46 4.36 -8.48 -0.79
N CYS A 47 3.23 -8.77 -0.16
CA CYS A 47 3.13 -9.80 0.87
C CYS A 47 2.81 -11.15 0.26
N GLU A 48 3.62 -12.18 0.55
CA GLU A 48 3.41 -13.53 0.02
C GLU A 48 2.20 -14.24 0.63
N ALA A 49 1.79 -13.83 1.83
CA ALA A 49 0.66 -14.43 2.53
C ALA A 49 -0.69 -13.98 1.94
N CYS A 50 -0.89 -12.68 1.72
CA CYS A 50 -2.13 -12.14 1.16
C CYS A 50 -2.07 -11.81 -0.33
N GLY A 51 -0.87 -11.67 -0.92
CA GLY A 51 -0.67 -11.38 -2.33
C GLY A 51 -0.82 -9.90 -2.73
N TYR A 52 -0.91 -8.99 -1.76
CA TYR A 52 -1.10 -7.55 -1.99
C TYR A 52 0.19 -6.73 -1.86
N THR A 53 0.27 -5.65 -2.62
CA THR A 53 1.31 -4.60 -2.51
C THR A 53 0.96 -3.58 -1.41
N GLU A 54 1.89 -2.64 -1.15
CA GLU A 54 1.66 -1.49 -0.25
C GLU A 54 0.47 -0.62 -0.72
N ASP A 55 0.29 -0.51 -2.03
CA ASP A 55 -0.77 0.29 -2.64
C ASP A 55 -2.11 -0.47 -2.75
N GLY A 56 -2.15 -1.73 -2.27
CA GLY A 56 -3.34 -2.59 -2.30
C GLY A 56 -3.59 -3.28 -3.64
N ASP A 57 -2.64 -3.22 -4.57
CA ASP A 57 -2.71 -3.99 -5.81
C ASP A 57 -2.46 -5.47 -5.54
N ARG A 58 -3.20 -6.33 -6.22
CA ARG A 58 -3.04 -7.78 -6.10
C ARG A 58 -2.07 -8.28 -7.17
N ILE A 59 -0.97 -8.91 -6.76
CA ILE A 59 0.04 -9.46 -7.69
C ILE A 59 -0.35 -10.87 -8.15
N GLN A 60 -1.00 -11.64 -7.28
CA GLN A 60 -1.46 -12.99 -7.59
C GLN A 60 -2.99 -13.03 -7.49
N GLU A 61 -3.66 -13.18 -8.63
CA GLU A 61 -5.03 -13.68 -8.65
C GLU A 61 -4.99 -15.06 -7.95
N GLN A 62 -5.65 -15.19 -6.79
CA GLN A 62 -5.78 -16.51 -6.17
C GLN A 62 -6.47 -17.42 -7.20
N PRO A 63 -6.02 -18.69 -7.33
CA PRO A 63 -6.65 -19.64 -8.24
C PRO A 63 -8.13 -19.86 -7.93
#